data_AF-A0A4R4PDF0-F1
#
_entry.id   AF-A0A4R4PDF0-F1
#
_cell.length_a   1.000
_cell.length_b   1.000
_cell.length_c   1.000
_cell.angle_alpha   90.00
_cell.angle_beta   90.00
_cell.angle_gamma   90.00
#
_symmetry.space_group_name_H-M   'P 1'
#
loop_
_entity.id
_entity.type
_entity.pdbx_description
1 polymer ?
#
loop_
_entity_poly.entity_id
_entity_poly.type
_entity_poly.pdbx_seq_one_letter_code
_entity_poly.pdbx_strand_id
1 'polypeptide(L)'
;MPPRLAAAVVAAVAGAGTLTASTAQAVPVPPKAPQQGRAAVDFTGIVALSNCSGSLVRGPRSRDADAALVLTNGHCLESGMPKAGEVVVDQASSRTVKLLDRTGRGDLGTLRATRVEYATMSDTDVTVYRLDTSYAAIRRRYGVTALPLSTARPHDGTEIRVVSGYWRKIYGCKIDAAVYRLREAGWTWQDSIRYTPECETIHGTSGSPVIDARTHRVVGVNNTGNDDGERCTLNNPCEVGRDGRITVRRGGHYGQQTYPLARCLGAGNDVVLDGNCALPRP
;
A
#
# COMPACT_ATOMS: atom_id res chain seq x y z
N MET A 1 -21.40 -77.43 51.38
CA MET A 1 -20.10 -77.70 50.73
C MET A 1 -20.24 -77.34 49.24
N PRO A 2 -19.16 -76.88 48.61
CA PRO A 2 -19.02 -75.67 47.76
C PRO A 2 -19.45 -75.93 46.29
N PRO A 3 -19.02 -75.17 45.26
CA PRO A 3 -18.99 -73.72 45.00
C PRO A 3 -19.66 -73.34 43.64
N ARG A 4 -19.64 -72.04 43.31
CA ARG A 4 -19.42 -71.42 41.97
C ARG A 4 -20.51 -71.47 40.86
N LEU A 5 -20.79 -70.24 40.40
CA LEU A 5 -21.05 -69.75 39.04
C LEU A 5 -22.30 -70.26 38.30
N ALA A 6 -23.29 -69.36 38.17
CA ALA A 6 -24.28 -69.38 37.09
C ALA A 6 -24.55 -67.96 36.59
N ALA A 7 -24.73 -67.87 35.28
CA ALA A 7 -24.81 -66.69 34.45
C ALA A 7 -26.23 -66.09 34.37
N ALA A 8 -26.27 -64.91 33.75
CA ALA A 8 -27.40 -64.22 33.11
C ALA A 8 -28.50 -63.67 34.03
N VAL A 9 -28.84 -62.38 33.86
CA VAL A 9 -29.95 -61.91 33.03
C VAL A 9 -29.89 -60.37 33.00
N VAL A 10 -30.05 -59.82 31.80
CA VAL A 10 -30.26 -58.39 31.55
C VAL A 10 -31.62 -57.98 32.12
N ALA A 11 -31.65 -57.00 33.02
CA ALA A 11 -32.86 -56.29 33.39
C ALA A 11 -32.60 -54.79 33.28
N ALA A 12 -33.16 -54.18 32.24
CA ALA A 12 -33.22 -52.73 32.10
C ALA A 12 -34.20 -52.17 33.14
N VAL A 13 -33.71 -51.33 34.03
CA VAL A 13 -34.55 -50.51 34.92
C VAL A 13 -34.37 -49.07 34.47
N ALA A 14 -35.41 -48.53 33.84
CA ALA A 14 -35.53 -47.11 33.52
C ALA A 14 -35.75 -46.34 34.84
N GLY A 15 -34.66 -45.88 35.45
CA GLY A 15 -34.68 -44.94 36.56
C GLY A 15 -34.70 -43.51 36.03
N ALA A 16 -35.88 -42.87 36.07
CA ALA A 16 -36.03 -41.44 35.83
C ALA A 16 -35.41 -40.65 36.99
N GLY A 17 -34.09 -40.43 36.93
CA GLY A 17 -33.37 -39.52 37.82
C GLY A 17 -33.40 -38.11 37.24
N THR A 18 -34.15 -37.21 37.87
CA THR A 18 -34.12 -35.77 37.57
C THR A 18 -32.76 -35.20 37.99
N LEU A 19 -31.85 -35.10 37.02
CA LEU A 19 -30.62 -34.32 37.15
C LEU A 19 -31.02 -32.84 37.20
N THR A 20 -30.92 -32.21 38.36
CA THR A 20 -30.97 -30.75 38.49
C THR A 20 -29.74 -30.18 37.80
N ALA A 21 -29.92 -29.72 36.56
CA ALA A 21 -28.91 -28.97 35.83
C ALA A 21 -28.60 -27.68 36.60
N SER A 22 -27.38 -27.58 37.13
CA SER A 22 -26.85 -26.31 37.64
C SER A 22 -26.64 -25.41 36.43
N THR A 23 -27.48 -24.39 36.28
CA THR A 23 -27.34 -23.39 35.24
C THR A 23 -26.11 -22.53 35.55
N ALA A 24 -25.00 -22.80 34.84
CA ALA A 24 -23.89 -21.87 34.78
C ALA A 24 -24.42 -20.55 34.22
N GLN A 25 -24.54 -19.53 35.08
CA GLN A 25 -24.94 -18.20 34.65
C GLN A 25 -23.86 -17.65 33.73
N ALA A 26 -24.20 -17.46 32.46
CA ALA A 26 -23.33 -16.78 31.52
C ALA A 26 -23.10 -15.36 32.02
N VAL A 27 -21.85 -15.03 32.35
CA VAL A 27 -21.44 -13.66 32.65
C VAL A 27 -21.74 -12.82 31.40
N PRO A 28 -22.49 -11.71 31.51
CA PRO A 28 -22.76 -10.87 30.36
C PRO A 28 -21.43 -10.31 29.85
N VAL A 29 -21.05 -10.70 28.63
CA VAL A 29 -19.94 -10.06 27.93
C VAL A 29 -20.41 -8.62 27.65
N PRO A 30 -19.73 -7.59 28.16
CA PRO A 30 -20.13 -6.22 27.90
C PRO A 30 -20.11 -5.98 26.38
N PRO A 31 -21.11 -5.30 25.81
CA PRO A 31 -21.13 -4.99 24.39
C PRO A 31 -19.85 -4.23 24.04
N LYS A 32 -19.13 -4.73 23.02
CA LYS A 32 -17.94 -4.09 22.47
C LYS A 32 -18.31 -2.64 22.15
N ALA A 33 -17.68 -1.69 22.85
CA ALA A 33 -17.92 -0.28 22.61
C ALA A 33 -17.77 0.02 21.11
N PRO A 34 -18.67 0.82 20.51
CA PRO A 34 -18.55 1.18 19.11
C PRO A 34 -17.19 1.87 18.92
N GLN A 35 -16.30 1.24 18.14
CA GLN A 35 -15.11 1.94 17.67
C GLN A 35 -15.62 3.17 16.93
N GLN A 36 -15.34 4.37 17.46
CA GLN A 36 -15.64 5.59 16.74
C GLN A 36 -14.95 5.48 15.37
N GLY A 37 -15.77 5.25 14.34
CA GLY A 37 -15.31 4.84 13.03
C GLY A 37 -14.45 5.96 12.46
N ARG A 38 -13.16 5.70 12.30
CA ARG A 38 -12.31 6.57 11.50
C ARG A 38 -12.97 6.76 10.14
N ALA A 39 -12.99 7.98 9.61
CA ALA A 39 -13.61 8.29 8.32
C ALA A 39 -13.06 7.33 7.25
N ALA A 40 -13.86 6.97 6.25
CA ALA A 40 -13.36 6.15 5.14
C ALA A 40 -12.22 6.87 4.41
N VAL A 41 -11.30 6.12 3.80
CA VAL A 41 -10.29 6.67 2.89
C VAL A 41 -11.01 7.36 1.72
N ASP A 42 -10.61 8.60 1.43
CA ASP A 42 -11.14 9.44 0.37
C ASP A 42 -10.01 10.00 -0.53
N PHE A 43 -10.26 11.06 -1.29
CA PHE A 43 -9.27 11.67 -2.19
C PHE A 43 -8.40 12.75 -1.53
N THR A 44 -8.44 12.89 -0.20
CA THR A 44 -7.58 13.84 0.52
C THR A 44 -6.11 13.54 0.28
N GLY A 45 -5.37 14.54 -0.21
CA GLY A 45 -3.94 14.41 -0.50
C GLY A 45 -3.63 13.64 -1.79
N ILE A 46 -4.61 13.42 -2.67
CA ILE A 46 -4.41 12.74 -3.95
C ILE A 46 -4.16 13.76 -5.06
N VAL A 47 -3.25 13.41 -5.96
CA VAL A 47 -2.97 14.22 -7.15
C VAL A 47 -3.18 13.44 -8.44
N ALA A 48 -3.62 14.14 -9.48
CA ALA A 48 -3.73 13.61 -10.84
C ALA A 48 -2.59 14.14 -11.72
N LEU A 49 -2.02 13.26 -12.54
CA LEU A 49 -1.03 13.53 -13.57
C LEU A 49 -1.62 13.13 -14.94
N SER A 50 -0.99 13.49 -16.07
CA SER A 50 -1.59 13.34 -17.40
C SER A 50 -1.86 11.89 -17.86
N ASN A 51 -1.22 10.90 -17.25
CA ASN A 51 -1.38 9.47 -17.52
C ASN A 51 -0.97 8.59 -16.32
N CYS A 52 -0.84 9.20 -15.15
CA CYS A 52 -0.48 8.56 -13.89
C CYS A 52 -1.23 9.22 -12.74
N SER A 53 -1.19 8.57 -11.60
CA SER A 53 -1.70 9.04 -10.33
C SER A 53 -0.56 9.37 -9.37
N GLY A 54 -0.86 10.03 -8.27
CA GLY A 54 0.14 10.38 -7.27
C GLY A 54 -0.50 10.78 -5.95
N SER A 55 0.35 11.12 -4.98
CA SER A 55 -0.11 11.61 -3.68
C SER A 55 0.81 12.67 -3.10
N LEU A 56 0.22 13.65 -2.44
CA LEU A 56 0.89 14.54 -1.50
C LEU A 56 1.23 13.73 -0.25
N VAL A 57 2.51 13.47 0.00
CA VAL A 57 2.98 12.61 1.10
C VAL A 57 3.88 13.36 2.06
N ARG A 58 4.03 12.84 3.28
CA ARG A 58 5.03 13.31 4.25
C ARG A 58 5.70 12.15 4.97
N GLY A 59 6.99 12.30 5.25
CA GLY A 59 7.78 11.37 6.05
C GLY A 59 7.59 11.57 7.56
N PRO A 60 8.19 10.70 8.38
CA PRO A 60 8.08 10.76 9.85
C PRO A 60 8.77 11.99 10.47
N ARG A 61 9.75 12.58 9.78
CA ARG A 61 10.52 13.76 10.24
C ARG A 61 10.07 15.07 9.59
N SER A 62 9.07 15.03 8.71
CA SER A 62 8.58 16.21 7.99
C SER A 62 7.90 17.21 8.94
N ARG A 63 8.26 18.48 8.81
CA ARG A 63 7.64 19.61 9.50
C ARG A 63 6.70 20.36 8.58
N ASP A 64 5.72 21.06 9.13
CA ASP A 64 4.71 21.79 8.34
C ASP A 64 5.32 22.90 7.48
N ALA A 65 6.47 23.46 7.88
CA ALA A 65 7.19 24.49 7.14
C ALA A 65 8.03 23.93 5.98
N ASP A 66 8.29 22.62 5.94
CA ASP A 66 9.11 22.02 4.89
C ASP A 66 8.38 22.07 3.54
N ALA A 67 9.16 22.17 2.46
CA ALA A 67 8.65 22.00 1.09
C ALA A 67 7.95 20.64 0.97
N ALA A 68 6.73 20.64 0.45
CA ALA A 68 5.91 19.45 0.41
C ALA A 68 6.38 18.46 -0.66
N LEU A 69 6.08 17.16 -0.46
CA LEU A 69 6.46 16.10 -1.38
C LEU A 69 5.26 15.53 -2.13
N VAL A 70 5.46 15.21 -3.42
CA VAL A 70 4.53 14.40 -4.21
C VAL A 70 5.21 13.09 -4.60
N LEU A 71 4.55 11.97 -4.31
CA LEU A 71 4.99 10.62 -4.67
C LEU A 71 4.19 10.09 -5.86
N THR A 72 4.88 9.48 -6.83
CA THR A 72 4.34 8.67 -7.93
C THR A 72 5.36 7.56 -8.27
N ASN A 73 5.19 6.81 -9.36
CA ASN A 73 6.18 5.82 -9.80
C ASN A 73 7.39 6.46 -10.49
N GLY A 74 8.50 5.75 -10.49
CA GLY A 74 9.68 5.98 -11.31
C GLY A 74 9.34 5.98 -12.79
N HIS A 75 8.53 5.02 -13.24
CA HIS A 75 8.10 4.96 -14.65
C HIS A 75 7.16 6.10 -15.06
N CYS A 76 6.63 6.87 -14.10
CA CYS A 76 5.81 8.06 -14.35
C CYS A 76 6.64 9.35 -14.46
N LEU A 77 7.96 9.30 -14.31
CA LEU A 77 8.88 10.44 -14.36
C LEU A 77 8.79 11.20 -15.71
N GLU A 78 8.84 12.54 -15.68
CA GLU A 78 8.58 13.40 -16.86
C GLU A 78 9.71 13.35 -17.88
N SER A 79 10.91 13.00 -17.46
CA SER A 79 12.08 12.81 -18.33
C SER A 79 12.14 11.42 -18.94
N GLY A 80 11.14 10.57 -18.69
CA GLY A 80 11.10 9.17 -19.14
C GLY A 80 11.45 8.18 -18.05
N MET A 81 11.25 6.90 -18.35
CA MET A 81 11.48 5.78 -17.43
C MET A 81 12.99 5.61 -17.15
N PRO A 82 13.46 5.71 -15.89
CA PRO A 82 14.83 5.38 -15.54
C PRO A 82 15.18 3.94 -15.94
N LYS A 83 16.38 3.73 -16.49
CA LYS A 83 16.87 2.39 -16.82
C LYS A 83 17.08 1.56 -15.56
N ALA A 84 17.18 0.25 -15.71
CA ALA A 84 17.65 -0.61 -14.63
C ALA A 84 19.07 -0.18 -14.19
N GLY A 85 19.25 -0.01 -12.89
CA GLY A 85 20.44 0.56 -12.26
C GLY A 85 20.47 2.08 -12.18
N GLU A 86 19.55 2.81 -12.83
CA GLU A 86 19.56 4.27 -12.85
C GLU A 86 18.85 4.87 -11.64
N VAL A 87 19.49 5.89 -11.05
CA VAL A 87 18.95 6.67 -9.95
C VAL A 87 19.11 8.16 -10.27
N VAL A 88 17.99 8.89 -10.26
CA VAL A 88 17.96 10.33 -10.46
C VAL A 88 17.81 11.02 -9.11
N VAL A 89 18.72 11.93 -8.80
CA VAL A 89 18.69 12.76 -7.58
C VAL A 89 18.91 14.22 -7.94
N ASP A 90 18.28 15.10 -7.17
CA ASP A 90 18.47 16.56 -7.26
C ASP A 90 18.30 17.19 -8.65
N GLN A 91 17.48 16.56 -9.51
CA GLN A 91 17.23 17.06 -10.85
C GLN A 91 16.18 18.17 -10.83
N ALA A 92 16.45 19.31 -11.45
CA ALA A 92 15.47 20.39 -11.59
C ALA A 92 14.19 19.90 -12.30
N SER A 93 13.03 20.36 -11.84
CA SER A 93 11.73 20.02 -12.42
C SER A 93 10.85 21.25 -12.53
N SER A 94 9.98 21.24 -13.54
CA SER A 94 8.88 22.18 -13.72
C SER A 94 7.52 21.48 -13.75
N ARG A 95 7.49 20.19 -13.38
CA ARG A 95 6.29 19.36 -13.45
C ARG A 95 5.17 19.95 -12.62
N THR A 96 3.95 19.89 -13.14
CA THR A 96 2.75 20.26 -12.40
C THR A 96 1.85 19.06 -12.19
N VAL A 97 1.11 19.08 -11.09
CA VAL A 97 0.11 18.06 -10.75
C VAL A 97 -1.17 18.72 -10.27
N LYS A 98 -2.33 18.10 -10.52
CA LYS A 98 -3.62 18.61 -10.03
C LYS A 98 -3.92 18.03 -8.65
N LEU A 99 -4.13 18.89 -7.66
CA LEU A 99 -4.58 18.47 -6.33
C LEU A 99 -6.10 18.31 -6.35
N LEU A 100 -6.59 17.12 -6.00
CA LEU A 100 -8.01 16.81 -6.03
C LEU A 100 -8.73 17.29 -4.77
N ASP A 101 -10.04 17.54 -4.89
CA ASP A 101 -10.89 17.67 -3.71
C ASP A 101 -11.13 16.29 -3.06
N ARG A 102 -11.64 16.29 -1.81
CA ARG A 102 -11.86 15.07 -1.03
C ARG A 102 -12.81 14.06 -1.69
N THR A 103 -13.72 14.53 -2.55
CA THR A 103 -14.68 13.69 -3.25
C THR A 103 -14.13 13.12 -4.56
N GLY A 104 -12.98 13.63 -5.01
CA GLY A 104 -12.38 13.30 -6.30
C GLY A 104 -13.16 13.86 -7.49
N ARG A 105 -14.18 14.71 -7.30
CA ARG A 105 -15.02 15.23 -8.40
C ARG A 105 -14.47 16.50 -9.05
N GLY A 106 -13.70 17.30 -8.30
CA GLY A 106 -13.08 18.52 -8.76
C GLY A 106 -11.60 18.62 -8.43
N ASP A 107 -11.01 19.72 -8.85
CA ASP A 107 -9.63 20.12 -8.55
C ASP A 107 -9.64 21.29 -7.57
N LEU A 108 -8.81 21.22 -6.54
CA LEU A 108 -8.57 22.34 -5.63
C LEU A 108 -7.56 23.33 -6.19
N GLY A 109 -6.60 22.84 -6.98
CA GLY A 109 -5.55 23.67 -7.56
C GLY A 109 -4.48 22.86 -8.28
N THR A 110 -3.48 23.59 -8.78
CA THR A 110 -2.29 23.00 -9.40
C THR A 110 -1.10 23.20 -8.46
N LEU A 111 -0.37 22.13 -8.18
CA LEU A 111 0.88 22.14 -7.43
C LEU A 111 2.04 22.03 -8.42
N ARG A 112 3.16 22.69 -8.12
CA ARG A 112 4.33 22.74 -9.00
C ARG A 112 5.56 22.17 -8.30
N ALA A 113 6.19 21.21 -8.94
CA ALA A 113 7.49 20.71 -8.55
C ALA A 113 8.59 21.71 -8.94
N THR A 114 9.64 21.75 -8.13
CA THR A 114 10.89 22.46 -8.43
C THR A 114 12.04 21.49 -8.65
N ARG A 115 11.93 20.27 -8.10
CA ARG A 115 12.99 19.27 -8.11
C ARG A 115 12.41 17.85 -8.05
N VAL A 116 13.03 16.93 -8.77
CA VAL A 116 12.98 15.50 -8.50
C VAL A 116 13.94 15.24 -7.34
N GLU A 117 13.39 15.00 -6.17
CA GLU A 117 14.16 14.67 -4.96
C GLU A 117 14.87 13.33 -5.13
N TYR A 118 14.15 12.35 -5.68
CA TYR A 118 14.64 11.01 -5.91
C TYR A 118 13.74 10.30 -6.93
N ALA A 119 14.33 9.59 -7.89
CA ALA A 119 13.58 8.68 -8.76
C ALA A 119 14.41 7.44 -9.14
N THR A 120 13.76 6.28 -9.19
CA THR A 120 14.35 5.05 -9.72
C THR A 120 13.26 4.03 -10.08
N MET A 121 13.61 3.11 -10.99
CA MET A 121 12.89 1.86 -11.25
C MET A 121 13.71 0.62 -10.87
N SER A 122 14.82 0.81 -10.14
CA SER A 122 15.68 -0.26 -9.64
C SER A 122 15.25 -0.62 -8.23
N ASP A 123 15.03 -1.91 -7.94
CA ASP A 123 14.59 -2.44 -6.63
C ASP A 123 13.24 -1.93 -6.11
N THR A 124 12.78 -0.77 -6.55
CA THR A 124 11.51 -0.12 -6.29
C THR A 124 11.12 0.70 -7.52
N ASP A 125 9.91 1.24 -7.56
CA ASP A 125 9.41 2.06 -8.65
C ASP A 125 8.81 3.35 -8.09
N VAL A 126 9.64 4.36 -7.86
CA VAL A 126 9.22 5.61 -7.22
C VAL A 126 9.84 6.84 -7.87
N THR A 127 9.07 7.91 -7.92
CA THR A 127 9.53 9.29 -8.11
C THR A 127 8.97 10.14 -6.98
N VAL A 128 9.84 10.94 -6.36
CA VAL A 128 9.50 11.92 -5.34
C VAL A 128 9.80 13.30 -5.87
N TYR A 129 8.77 14.12 -6.03
CA TYR A 129 8.90 15.53 -6.36
C TYR A 129 8.89 16.38 -5.11
N ARG A 130 9.80 17.34 -5.03
CA ARG A 130 9.72 18.46 -4.11
C ARG A 130 8.96 19.62 -4.75
N LEU A 131 8.00 20.17 -4.02
CA LEU A 131 7.17 21.28 -4.47
C LEU A 131 7.81 22.65 -4.14
N ASP A 132 7.36 23.69 -4.84
CA ASP A 132 7.65 25.10 -4.52
C ASP A 132 6.91 25.62 -3.27
N THR A 133 6.07 24.80 -2.67
CA THR A 133 5.16 25.18 -1.59
C THR A 133 5.26 24.23 -0.40
N SER A 134 5.06 24.75 0.82
CA SER A 134 5.13 23.96 2.05
C SER A 134 3.81 23.28 2.40
N TYR A 135 3.86 22.27 3.28
CA TYR A 135 2.63 21.63 3.77
C TYR A 135 1.68 22.63 4.46
N ALA A 136 2.22 23.57 5.25
CA ALA A 136 1.42 24.61 5.90
C ALA A 136 0.71 25.50 4.89
N ALA A 137 1.39 25.86 3.79
CA ALA A 137 0.81 26.68 2.74
C ALA A 137 -0.30 25.95 1.98
N ILE A 138 -0.09 24.68 1.63
CA ILE A 138 -1.12 23.81 1.01
C ILE A 138 -2.33 23.70 1.95
N ARG A 139 -2.11 23.38 3.23
CA ARG A 139 -3.19 23.27 4.22
C ARG A 139 -3.98 24.56 4.33
N ARG A 140 -3.31 25.71 4.44
CA ARG A 140 -3.96 27.02 4.55
C ARG A 140 -4.78 27.36 3.30
N ARG A 141 -4.26 27.05 2.11
CA ARG A 141 -4.89 27.41 0.84
C ARG A 141 -6.02 26.47 0.43
N TYR A 142 -5.86 25.18 0.66
CA TYR A 142 -6.74 24.14 0.12
C TYR A 142 -7.44 23.30 1.18
N GLY A 143 -7.10 23.45 2.46
CA GLY A 143 -7.65 22.61 3.54
C GLY A 143 -7.19 21.15 3.48
N VAL A 144 -6.12 20.85 2.72
CA VAL A 144 -5.62 19.48 2.53
C VAL A 144 -4.37 19.24 3.35
N THR A 145 -4.30 18.06 3.98
CA THR A 145 -3.11 17.55 4.66
C THR A 145 -2.44 16.45 3.83
N ALA A 146 -1.11 16.40 3.87
CA ALA A 146 -0.34 15.34 3.24
C ALA A 146 -0.54 13.98 3.93
N LEU A 147 -0.53 12.91 3.15
CA LEU A 147 -0.66 11.54 3.62
C LEU A 147 0.64 11.07 4.30
N PRO A 148 0.57 10.51 5.52
CA PRO A 148 1.76 10.02 6.21
C PRO A 148 2.26 8.71 5.58
N LEU A 149 3.55 8.63 5.23
CA LEU A 149 4.18 7.39 4.80
C LEU A 149 4.35 6.42 5.99
N SER A 150 4.12 5.13 5.78
CA SER A 150 4.46 4.09 6.76
C SER A 150 5.97 3.83 6.77
N THR A 151 6.56 3.74 7.95
CA THR A 151 7.95 3.24 8.12
C THR A 151 7.99 1.73 8.39
N ALA A 152 6.82 1.09 8.51
CA ALA A 152 6.67 -0.35 8.68
C ALA A 152 6.27 -1.01 7.36
N ARG A 153 6.72 -2.25 7.18
CA ARG A 153 6.27 -3.12 6.09
C ARG A 153 4.79 -3.46 6.34
N PRO A 154 3.91 -3.42 5.34
CA PRO A 154 2.57 -3.97 5.50
C PRO A 154 2.62 -5.50 5.65
N HIS A 155 1.56 -6.07 6.20
CA HIS A 155 1.41 -7.51 6.38
C HIS A 155 0.37 -8.07 5.40
N ASP A 156 0.47 -9.36 5.09
CA ASP A 156 -0.54 -10.08 4.34
C ASP A 156 -1.91 -9.96 5.02
N GLY A 157 -2.97 -9.87 4.22
CA GLY A 157 -4.34 -9.64 4.67
C GLY A 157 -4.69 -8.20 5.08
N THR A 158 -3.72 -7.25 5.06
CA THR A 158 -4.00 -5.83 5.32
C THR A 158 -5.03 -5.31 4.31
N GLU A 159 -6.13 -4.75 4.81
CA GLU A 159 -7.10 -4.04 3.98
C GLU A 159 -6.51 -2.74 3.45
N ILE A 160 -6.57 -2.56 2.15
CA ILE A 160 -5.97 -1.42 1.46
C ILE A 160 -6.96 -0.72 0.56
N ARG A 161 -6.63 0.53 0.24
CA ARG A 161 -7.27 1.34 -0.79
C ARG A 161 -6.20 1.85 -1.75
N VAL A 162 -6.37 1.56 -3.03
CA VAL A 162 -5.55 2.14 -4.11
C VAL A 162 -6.31 3.33 -4.65
N VAL A 163 -5.82 4.55 -4.42
CA VAL A 163 -6.55 5.77 -4.73
C VAL A 163 -6.02 6.45 -5.98
N SER A 164 -6.66 6.21 -7.12
CA SER A 164 -6.24 6.75 -8.41
C SER A 164 -6.73 8.17 -8.62
N GLY A 165 -5.78 9.09 -8.67
CA GLY A 165 -6.04 10.48 -9.01
C GLY A 165 -6.40 10.67 -10.48
N TYR A 166 -5.73 9.97 -11.39
CA TYR A 166 -6.02 10.07 -12.83
C TYR A 166 -7.45 9.64 -13.16
N TRP A 167 -7.85 8.47 -12.67
CA TRP A 167 -9.19 7.93 -12.89
C TRP A 167 -10.25 8.42 -11.91
N ARG A 168 -9.85 9.17 -10.87
CA ARG A 168 -10.71 9.61 -9.77
C ARG A 168 -11.52 8.43 -9.18
N LYS A 169 -10.83 7.30 -8.98
CA LYS A 169 -11.42 6.04 -8.53
C LYS A 169 -10.62 5.43 -7.39
N ILE A 170 -11.34 4.90 -6.40
CA ILE A 170 -10.77 4.14 -5.28
C ILE A 170 -11.02 2.66 -5.54
N TYR A 171 -9.96 1.86 -5.52
CA TYR A 171 -10.03 0.40 -5.56
C TYR A 171 -9.81 -0.14 -4.16
N GLY A 172 -10.64 -1.08 -3.72
CA GLY A 172 -10.58 -1.67 -2.38
C GLY A 172 -10.34 -3.16 -2.43
N CYS A 173 -9.30 -3.62 -1.74
CA CYS A 173 -8.91 -5.03 -1.69
C CYS A 173 -8.02 -5.29 -0.46
N LYS A 174 -7.31 -6.42 -0.47
CA LYS A 174 -6.29 -6.74 0.53
C LYS A 174 -4.93 -6.95 -0.12
N ILE A 175 -3.90 -6.90 0.72
CA ILE A 175 -2.59 -7.43 0.37
C ILE A 175 -2.66 -8.95 0.45
N ASP A 176 -2.34 -9.63 -0.64
CA ASP A 176 -2.27 -11.09 -0.67
C ASP A 176 -0.91 -11.57 -0.15
N ALA A 177 0.18 -11.02 -0.68
CA ALA A 177 1.54 -11.41 -0.29
C ALA A 177 2.58 -10.32 -0.57
N ALA A 178 3.69 -10.37 0.15
CA ALA A 178 4.95 -9.76 -0.28
C ALA A 178 5.70 -10.69 -1.27
N VAL A 179 5.87 -10.23 -2.50
CA VAL A 179 6.57 -10.92 -3.58
C VAL A 179 8.06 -10.60 -3.49
N TYR A 180 8.89 -11.64 -3.32
CA TYR A 180 10.35 -11.47 -3.16
C TYR A 180 10.97 -10.62 -4.29
N ARG A 181 10.72 -10.99 -5.56
CA ARG A 181 11.10 -10.22 -6.73
C ARG A 181 9.98 -10.19 -7.75
N LEU A 182 9.67 -9.02 -8.25
CA LEU A 182 8.78 -8.82 -9.39
C LEU A 182 9.62 -8.32 -10.56
N ARG A 183 9.58 -9.02 -11.69
CA ARG A 183 10.37 -8.67 -12.88
C ARG A 183 9.46 -8.31 -14.04
N GLU A 184 9.74 -7.18 -14.65
CA GLU A 184 9.02 -6.68 -15.82
C GLU A 184 10.02 -6.11 -16.82
N ALA A 185 10.03 -6.65 -18.04
CA ALA A 185 11.02 -6.31 -19.06
C ALA A 185 12.45 -6.29 -18.49
N GLY A 186 13.12 -5.14 -18.49
CA GLY A 186 14.48 -4.95 -17.97
C GLY A 186 14.56 -4.68 -16.47
N TRP A 187 13.43 -4.42 -15.79
CA TRP A 187 13.41 -4.01 -14.39
C TRP A 187 13.11 -5.17 -13.46
N THR A 188 13.75 -5.14 -12.29
CA THR A 188 13.44 -6.04 -11.19
C THR A 188 13.23 -5.20 -9.94
N TRP A 189 12.08 -5.40 -9.31
CA TRP A 189 11.73 -4.79 -8.05
C TRP A 189 11.75 -5.82 -6.94
N GLN A 190 12.02 -5.37 -5.73
CA GLN A 190 12.12 -6.21 -4.54
C GLN A 190 10.91 -6.00 -3.65
N ASP A 191 10.47 -7.08 -3.02
CA ASP A 191 9.44 -7.04 -1.98
C ASP A 191 8.14 -6.34 -2.42
N SER A 192 7.72 -6.55 -3.67
CA SER A 192 6.50 -5.97 -4.22
C SER A 192 5.25 -6.47 -3.49
N ILE A 193 4.24 -5.62 -3.38
CA ILE A 193 2.93 -5.96 -2.82
C ILE A 193 2.13 -6.63 -3.92
N ARG A 194 1.67 -7.87 -3.73
CA ARG A 194 0.63 -8.48 -4.57
C ARG A 194 -0.74 -8.21 -3.95
N TYR A 195 -1.70 -7.80 -4.77
CA TYR A 195 -3.06 -7.60 -4.32
C TYR A 195 -3.91 -8.87 -4.45
N THR A 196 -4.99 -8.92 -3.68
CA THR A 196 -6.08 -9.85 -3.96
C THR A 196 -6.83 -9.42 -5.24
N PRO A 197 -7.52 -10.34 -5.94
CA PRO A 197 -8.09 -10.08 -7.27
C PRO A 197 -9.09 -8.92 -7.36
N GLU A 198 -9.67 -8.48 -6.24
CA GLU A 198 -10.64 -7.38 -6.23
C GLU A 198 -10.01 -6.02 -6.59
N CYS A 199 -8.68 -5.87 -6.46
CA CYS A 199 -7.98 -4.69 -6.95
C CYS A 199 -7.64 -4.81 -8.44
N GLU A 200 -8.66 -4.58 -9.28
CA GLU A 200 -8.53 -4.53 -10.73
C GLU A 200 -7.97 -3.17 -11.19
N THR A 201 -6.74 -2.85 -10.77
CA THR A 201 -6.08 -1.60 -11.15
C THR A 201 -5.68 -1.61 -12.62
N ILE A 202 -5.95 -0.52 -13.34
CA ILE A 202 -5.72 -0.41 -14.79
C ILE A 202 -4.59 0.57 -15.13
N HIS A 203 -4.13 0.58 -16.38
CA HIS A 203 -3.22 1.61 -16.89
C HIS A 203 -3.66 3.03 -16.48
N GLY A 204 -2.73 3.85 -15.99
CA GLY A 204 -3.01 5.18 -15.42
C GLY A 204 -3.31 5.21 -13.91
N THR A 205 -3.57 4.04 -13.29
CA THR A 205 -3.56 3.92 -11.83
C THR A 205 -2.13 3.85 -11.26
N SER A 206 -1.11 3.69 -12.09
CA SER A 206 0.29 3.81 -11.68
C SER A 206 0.54 5.08 -10.87
N GLY A 207 1.25 4.96 -9.75
CA GLY A 207 1.59 6.06 -8.88
C GLY A 207 0.54 6.37 -7.81
N SER A 208 -0.63 5.72 -7.88
CA SER A 208 -1.66 5.85 -6.83
C SER A 208 -1.09 5.41 -5.48
N PRO A 209 -1.33 6.13 -4.38
CA PRO A 209 -0.98 5.62 -3.07
C PRO A 209 -1.80 4.36 -2.75
N VAL A 210 -1.10 3.36 -2.20
CA VAL A 210 -1.71 2.21 -1.52
C VAL A 210 -1.83 2.57 -0.05
N ILE A 211 -3.05 2.80 0.42
CA ILE A 211 -3.35 3.29 1.76
C ILE A 211 -3.89 2.14 2.61
N ASP A 212 -3.28 1.88 3.76
CA ASP A 212 -3.84 0.97 4.78
C ASP A 212 -5.15 1.57 5.31
N ALA A 213 -6.26 0.85 5.13
CA ALA A 213 -7.60 1.33 5.45
C ALA A 213 -7.82 1.57 6.95
N ARG A 214 -7.04 0.94 7.82
CA ARG A 214 -7.12 1.11 9.28
C ARG A 214 -6.22 2.24 9.75
N THR A 215 -4.98 2.32 9.25
CA THR A 215 -3.99 3.29 9.74
C THR A 215 -3.97 4.61 8.96
N HIS A 216 -4.56 4.65 7.77
CA HIS A 216 -4.52 5.75 6.79
C HIS A 216 -3.10 6.20 6.45
N ARG A 217 -2.14 5.28 6.55
CA ARG A 217 -0.78 5.51 6.11
C ARG A 217 -0.61 4.94 4.71
N VAL A 218 0.22 5.61 3.91
CA VAL A 218 0.66 5.08 2.62
C VAL A 218 1.65 3.97 2.90
N VAL A 219 1.30 2.74 2.54
CA VAL A 219 2.14 1.54 2.70
C VAL A 219 2.82 1.14 1.38
N GLY A 220 2.34 1.67 0.26
CA GLY A 220 2.92 1.42 -1.05
C GLY A 220 2.49 2.44 -2.10
N VAL A 221 2.99 2.24 -3.31
CA VAL A 221 2.60 2.93 -4.53
C VAL A 221 2.14 1.89 -5.55
N ASN A 222 0.98 2.07 -6.15
CA ASN A 222 0.48 1.16 -7.18
C ASN A 222 1.43 1.16 -8.37
N ASN A 223 1.78 -0.01 -8.89
CA ASN A 223 2.89 -0.15 -9.82
C ASN A 223 2.46 -0.66 -11.20
N THR A 224 2.13 -1.95 -11.28
CA THR A 224 1.97 -2.67 -12.56
C THR A 224 0.97 -3.83 -12.41
N GLY A 225 0.58 -4.43 -13.53
CA GLY A 225 -0.24 -5.64 -13.59
C GLY A 225 0.18 -6.51 -14.76
N ASN A 226 -0.18 -7.80 -14.73
CA ASN A 226 0.08 -8.73 -15.83
C ASN A 226 -1.16 -8.89 -16.70
N ASP A 227 -1.17 -8.24 -17.86
CA ASP A 227 -2.37 -8.08 -18.67
C ASP A 227 -2.69 -9.33 -19.51
N ASP A 228 -1.66 -9.90 -20.14
CA ASP A 228 -1.81 -10.87 -21.22
C ASP A 228 -1.41 -12.29 -20.82
N GLY A 229 -0.82 -12.46 -19.64
CA GLY A 229 -0.24 -13.74 -19.23
C GLY A 229 1.13 -14.00 -19.84
N GLU A 230 1.80 -12.97 -20.35
CA GLU A 230 3.17 -13.09 -20.85
C GLU A 230 4.18 -13.14 -19.70
N ARG A 231 5.38 -13.65 -20.00
CA ARG A 231 6.42 -13.92 -19.01
C ARG A 231 7.44 -12.80 -18.94
N CYS A 232 7.27 -11.91 -17.96
CA CYS A 232 8.23 -10.86 -17.63
C CYS A 232 8.47 -9.86 -18.80
N THR A 233 7.49 -9.66 -19.68
CA THR A 233 7.52 -8.63 -20.72
C THR A 233 6.94 -7.33 -20.18
N LEU A 234 7.00 -6.25 -20.97
CA LEU A 234 6.38 -4.97 -20.60
C LEU A 234 4.86 -5.16 -20.43
N ASN A 235 4.27 -4.57 -19.38
CA ASN A 235 2.88 -4.74 -18.93
C ASN A 235 2.53 -6.18 -18.50
N ASN A 236 3.54 -7.01 -18.29
CA ASN A 236 3.39 -8.44 -18.02
C ASN A 236 4.45 -8.92 -17.00
N PRO A 237 4.45 -8.35 -15.78
CA PRO A 237 5.39 -8.71 -14.74
C PRO A 237 5.24 -10.18 -14.34
N CYS A 238 6.33 -10.78 -13.90
CA CYS A 238 6.37 -12.13 -13.37
C CYS A 238 7.00 -12.14 -11.97
N GLU A 239 6.55 -13.06 -11.12
CA GLU A 239 7.15 -13.27 -9.81
C GLU A 239 8.37 -14.17 -9.95
N VAL A 240 9.49 -13.78 -9.37
CA VAL A 240 10.73 -14.57 -9.31
C VAL A 240 10.96 -15.00 -7.87
N GLY A 241 10.80 -16.30 -7.60
CA GLY A 241 11.04 -16.91 -6.30
C GLY A 241 12.50 -16.88 -5.88
N ARG A 242 12.77 -17.17 -4.61
CA ARG A 242 14.14 -17.26 -4.06
C ARG A 242 14.96 -18.37 -4.71
N ASP A 243 14.28 -19.42 -5.18
CA ASP A 243 14.83 -20.55 -5.94
C ASP A 243 14.95 -20.26 -7.45
N GLY A 244 14.64 -19.03 -7.89
CA GLY A 244 14.61 -18.65 -9.30
C GLY A 244 13.35 -19.10 -10.05
N ARG A 245 12.38 -19.74 -9.40
CA ARG A 245 11.12 -20.14 -10.03
C ARG A 245 10.36 -18.91 -10.51
N ILE A 246 9.96 -18.92 -11.77
CA ILE A 246 9.17 -17.85 -12.36
C ILE A 246 7.70 -18.25 -12.35
N THR A 247 6.85 -17.40 -11.78
CA THR A 247 5.39 -17.57 -11.77
C THR A 247 4.75 -16.40 -12.50
N VAL A 248 3.91 -16.72 -13.49
CA VAL A 248 3.11 -15.74 -14.22
C VAL A 248 1.68 -15.79 -13.69
N ARG A 249 1.09 -14.62 -13.43
CA ARG A 249 -0.26 -14.48 -12.91
C ARG A 249 -1.02 -13.49 -13.77
N ARG A 250 -1.66 -13.97 -14.84
CA ARG A 250 -2.53 -13.13 -15.66
C ARG A 250 -3.63 -12.51 -14.80
N GLY A 251 -3.84 -11.20 -14.94
CA GLY A 251 -4.71 -10.38 -14.09
C GLY A 251 -4.17 -10.09 -12.69
N GLY A 252 -2.91 -10.46 -12.40
CA GLY A 252 -2.26 -10.14 -11.13
C GLY A 252 -1.81 -8.68 -11.10
N HIS A 253 -2.14 -7.96 -10.03
CA HIS A 253 -1.81 -6.54 -9.84
C HIS A 253 -0.89 -6.33 -8.64
N TYR A 254 0.00 -5.35 -8.77
CA TYR A 254 1.10 -5.15 -7.84
C TYR A 254 1.35 -3.67 -7.49
N GLY A 255 1.86 -3.44 -6.29
CA GLY A 255 2.41 -2.18 -5.84
C GLY A 255 3.85 -2.32 -5.32
N GLN A 256 4.55 -1.22 -5.12
CA GLN A 256 5.85 -1.19 -4.44
C GLN A 256 5.74 -0.62 -3.04
N GLN A 257 6.44 -1.23 -2.08
CA GLN A 257 6.45 -0.78 -0.70
C GLN A 257 7.18 0.57 -0.56
N THR A 258 6.61 1.49 0.21
CA THR A 258 7.18 2.83 0.42
C THR A 258 7.97 2.97 1.72
N TYR A 259 8.02 1.94 2.56
CA TYR A 259 8.75 2.00 3.83
C TYR A 259 10.26 2.27 3.69
N PRO A 260 11.00 1.79 2.66
CA PRO A 260 12.41 2.11 2.52
C PRO A 260 12.60 3.61 2.30
N LEU A 261 11.80 4.18 1.39
CA LEU A 261 11.75 5.63 1.15
C LEU A 261 11.41 6.39 2.44
N ALA A 262 10.36 5.98 3.16
CA ALA A 262 9.94 6.66 4.38
C ALA A 262 11.04 6.71 5.46
N ARG A 263 11.92 5.69 5.51
CA ARG A 263 13.06 5.62 6.43
C ARG A 263 14.25 6.47 5.97
N CYS A 264 14.41 6.67 4.65
CA CYS A 264 15.46 7.50 4.09
C CYS A 264 15.12 9.00 4.08
N LEU A 265 13.87 9.39 4.34
CA LEU A 265 13.49 10.80 4.42
C LEU A 265 14.09 11.51 5.64
N GLY A 266 14.92 12.50 5.35
CA GLY A 266 15.67 13.41 6.21
C GLY A 266 14.86 14.56 6.81
N ALA A 267 15.60 15.45 7.48
CA ALA A 267 15.09 16.79 7.78
C ALA A 267 14.84 17.54 6.47
N GLY A 268 13.89 18.49 6.45
CA GLY A 268 13.62 19.29 5.26
C GLY A 268 13.02 18.51 4.09
N ASN A 269 12.67 17.23 4.29
CA ASN A 269 12.23 16.26 3.28
C ASN A 269 13.30 15.83 2.27
N ASP A 270 14.57 15.96 2.62
CA ASP A 270 15.64 15.45 1.75
C ASP A 270 15.66 13.92 1.74
N VAL A 271 15.88 13.29 0.58
CA VAL A 271 16.15 11.84 0.53
C VAL A 271 17.62 11.60 0.84
N VAL A 272 17.90 11.11 2.06
CA VAL A 272 19.25 10.87 2.55
C VAL A 272 19.67 9.45 2.20
N LEU A 273 20.54 9.31 1.19
CA LEU A 273 20.95 8.01 0.65
C LEU A 273 22.13 7.36 1.39
N ASP A 274 22.77 8.07 2.32
CA ASP A 274 23.89 7.56 3.10
C ASP A 274 23.47 6.61 4.26
N GLY A 275 24.45 6.13 5.02
CA GLY A 275 24.23 5.32 6.22
C GLY A 275 23.39 4.07 5.95
N ASN A 276 22.30 3.93 6.70
CA ASN A 276 21.40 2.77 6.70
C ASN A 276 20.25 2.89 5.69
N CYS A 277 20.29 3.87 4.76
CA CYS A 277 19.28 3.94 3.71
C CYS A 277 19.40 2.77 2.74
N ALA A 278 18.30 2.04 2.54
CA ALA A 278 18.23 0.84 1.69
C ALA A 278 17.73 1.15 0.27
N LEU A 279 17.61 2.42 -0.11
CA LEU A 279 17.28 2.81 -1.48
C LEU A 279 18.51 2.67 -2.40
N PRO A 280 18.30 2.35 -3.69
CA PRO A 280 19.36 2.43 -4.70
C PRO A 280 20.07 3.79 -4.72
N ARG A 281 21.36 3.76 -5.03
CA ARG A 281 22.25 4.93 -5.12
C ARG A 281 22.72 5.15 -6.56
N PRO A 282 23.04 6.40 -6.95
CA PRO A 282 23.65 6.72 -8.23
C PRO A 282 25.01 6.02 -8.45
#